data_AF-A0A945LCJ7-F1
#
_entry.id   AF-A0A945LCJ7-F1
#
_cell.length_a   1.000
_cell.length_b   1.000
_cell.length_c   1.000
_cell.angle_alpha   90.00
_cell.angle_beta   90.00
_cell.angle_gamma   90.00
#
_symmetry.space_group_name_H-M   'P 1'
#
loop_
_entity.id
_entity.type
_entity.pdbx_description
1 polymer ?
#
loop_
_entity_poly.entity_id
_entity_poly.type
_entity_poly.pdbx_seq_one_letter_code
_entity_poly.pdbx_strand_id
1 'polypeptide(L)'
;MGKENDGQIFNLKVSELKELINLVLEDNLKKLPIKETREILNKKLLTLKEITQIFKITKQTAYKWIKCDVLPKPMKVGGRVYFKKSQIDEIINQNSLENEK
;
A
#
# COMPACT_ATOMS: atom_id res chain seq x y z
N MET A 1 25.16 -32.32 -31.45
CA MET A 1 25.80 -31.00 -31.61
C MET A 1 24.90 -30.15 -32.52
N GLY A 2 23.82 -29.59 -31.98
CA GLY A 2 22.87 -28.78 -32.76
C GLY A 2 23.31 -27.32 -32.69
N LYS A 3 23.73 -26.74 -33.82
CA LYS A 3 24.14 -25.34 -33.87
C LYS A 3 22.91 -24.44 -33.80
N GLU A 4 22.91 -23.55 -32.83
CA GLU A 4 22.02 -22.39 -32.78
C GLU A 4 22.33 -21.52 -34.00
N ASN A 5 21.30 -21.20 -34.78
CA ASN A 5 21.44 -20.34 -35.95
C ASN A 5 21.51 -18.88 -35.47
N ASP A 6 22.71 -18.38 -35.23
CA ASP A 6 23.00 -16.98 -34.89
C ASP A 6 22.88 -16.03 -36.11
N GLY A 7 21.92 -16.30 -37.00
CA GLY A 7 21.68 -15.50 -38.20
C GLY A 7 20.66 -14.40 -37.93
N GLN A 8 21.12 -13.17 -37.64
CA GLN A 8 20.25 -11.99 -37.61
C GLN A 8 20.33 -11.24 -38.95
N ILE A 9 19.25 -11.29 -39.73
CA ILE A 9 18.98 -10.34 -40.82
C ILE A 9 17.80 -9.48 -40.35
N PHE A 10 18.10 -8.32 -39.76
CA PHE A 10 17.07 -7.45 -39.20
C PHE A 10 16.63 -6.37 -40.20
N ASN A 11 15.41 -6.53 -40.74
CA ASN A 11 14.61 -5.42 -41.27
C ASN A 11 13.34 -5.28 -40.41
N LEU A 12 13.54 -5.01 -39.11
CA LEU A 12 12.46 -4.81 -38.14
C LEU A 12 12.07 -3.34 -38.12
N LYS A 13 10.77 -3.06 -38.25
CA LYS A 13 10.28 -1.70 -38.07
C LYS A 13 10.31 -1.32 -36.60
N VAL A 14 10.49 -0.03 -36.33
CA VAL A 14 10.49 0.53 -34.96
C VAL A 14 9.20 0.18 -34.21
N SER A 15 8.07 0.05 -34.91
CA SER A 15 6.78 -0.38 -34.35
C SER A 15 6.84 -1.80 -33.80
N GLU A 16 7.43 -2.74 -34.54
CA GLU A 16 7.51 -4.15 -34.16
C GLU A 16 8.47 -4.32 -32.97
N LEU A 17 9.57 -3.54 -32.96
CA LEU A 17 10.46 -3.49 -31.79
C LEU A 17 9.72 -3.02 -30.53
N LYS A 18 8.88 -1.98 -30.67
CA LYS A 18 8.08 -1.46 -29.54
C LYS A 18 7.09 -2.50 -29.02
N GLU A 19 6.45 -3.25 -29.92
CA GLU A 19 5.53 -4.34 -29.54
C GLU A 19 6.26 -5.45 -28.81
N LEU A 20 7.43 -5.88 -29.30
CA LEU A 20 8.24 -6.90 -28.62
C LEU A 20 8.69 -6.45 -27.23
N ILE A 21 9.13 -5.20 -27.10
CA ILE A 21 9.51 -4.63 -25.79
C ILE A 21 8.29 -4.61 -24.85
N ASN A 22 7.12 -4.17 -25.32
CA ASN A 22 5.91 -4.13 -24.49
C ASN A 22 5.50 -5.54 -24.03
N LEU A 23 5.54 -6.53 -24.92
CA LEU A 23 5.20 -7.92 -24.58
C LEU A 23 6.13 -8.49 -23.51
N VAL A 24 7.44 -8.26 -23.65
CA VAL A 24 8.43 -8.71 -22.66
C VAL A 24 8.24 -7.98 -21.34
N LEU A 25 8.02 -6.66 -21.36
CA LEU A 25 7.79 -5.88 -20.15
C LEU A 25 6.52 -6.34 -19.42
N GLU A 26 5.40 -6.54 -20.12
CA GLU A 26 4.16 -6.99 -19.49
C GLU A 26 4.30 -8.36 -18.82
N ASP A 27 4.97 -9.30 -19.48
CA ASP A 27 5.19 -10.64 -18.94
C ASP A 27 6.12 -10.62 -17.71
N ASN A 28 7.15 -9.78 -17.72
CA ASN A 28 8.07 -9.63 -16.59
C ASN A 28 7.48 -8.81 -15.43
N LEU A 29 6.72 -7.75 -15.72
CA LEU A 29 6.09 -6.91 -14.69
C LEU A 29 5.00 -7.68 -13.92
N LYS A 30 4.26 -8.58 -14.58
CA LYS A 30 3.27 -9.47 -13.91
C LYS A 30 3.92 -10.47 -12.95
N LYS A 31 5.20 -10.81 -13.17
CA LYS A 31 5.97 -11.78 -12.37
C LYS A 31 6.70 -11.15 -11.20
N LEU A 32 6.81 -9.82 -11.14
CA LEU A 32 7.39 -9.15 -9.98
C LEU A 32 6.48 -9.35 -8.76
N PRO A 33 7.00 -9.85 -7.63
CA PRO A 33 6.21 -9.96 -6.43
C PRO A 33 5.84 -8.56 -5.93
N ILE A 34 4.56 -8.22 -6.01
CA ILE A 34 3.95 -6.98 -5.46
C ILE A 34 3.96 -7.02 -3.91
N LYS A 35 5.02 -7.56 -3.30
CA LYS A 35 5.20 -7.62 -1.85
C LYS A 35 5.57 -6.24 -1.29
N GLU A 36 6.32 -5.44 -2.04
CA GLU A 36 6.74 -4.10 -1.60
C GLU A 36 5.57 -3.11 -1.50
N THR A 37 4.55 -3.21 -2.36
CA THR A 37 3.39 -2.31 -2.29
C THR A 37 2.58 -2.54 -1.01
N ARG A 38 2.42 -3.79 -0.55
CA ARG A 38 1.73 -4.08 0.72
C ARG A 38 2.54 -3.62 1.93
N GLU A 39 3.86 -3.76 1.92
CA GLU A 39 4.74 -3.26 2.98
C GLU A 39 4.70 -1.73 3.11
N ILE A 40 4.71 -1.01 1.98
CA ILE A 40 4.65 0.47 1.94
C ILE A 40 3.25 0.95 2.36
N LEU A 41 2.18 0.26 1.95
CA LEU A 41 0.80 0.55 2.40
C LEU A 41 0.60 0.25 3.90
N ASN A 42 1.17 -0.85 4.41
CA ASN A 42 1.07 -1.26 5.81
C ASN A 42 1.90 -0.39 6.76
N LYS A 43 2.95 0.27 6.26
CA LYS A 43 3.79 1.21 7.01
C LYS A 43 3.27 2.65 7.00
N LYS A 44 2.06 2.91 6.50
CA LYS A 44 1.49 4.27 6.55
C LYS A 44 1.17 4.64 8.00
N LEU A 45 1.83 5.67 8.51
CA LEU A 45 1.55 6.28 9.81
C LEU A 45 0.53 7.40 9.60
N LEU A 46 -0.55 7.38 10.37
CA LEU A 46 -1.55 8.43 10.44
C LEU A 46 -1.23 9.39 11.57
N THR A 47 -1.34 10.68 11.32
CA THR A 47 -1.24 11.73 12.33
C THR A 47 -2.54 11.85 13.12
N LEU A 48 -2.48 12.45 14.31
CA LEU A 48 -3.69 12.78 15.08
C LEU A 48 -4.71 13.60 14.28
N LYS A 49 -4.24 14.47 13.36
CA LYS A 49 -5.13 15.26 12.48
C LYS A 49 -5.90 14.36 11.52
N GLU A 50 -5.25 13.38 10.91
CA GLU A 50 -5.91 12.42 10.02
C GLU A 50 -6.92 11.56 10.78
N ILE A 51 -6.59 11.10 11.99
CA ILE A 51 -7.54 10.38 12.85
C ILE A 51 -8.78 11.21 13.14
N THR A 52 -8.62 12.48 13.51
CA THR A 52 -9.77 13.38 13.75
C THR A 52 -10.64 13.56 12.51
N GLN A 53 -10.06 13.50 11.31
CA GLN A 53 -10.80 13.60 10.05
C GLN A 53 -11.54 12.30 9.73
N ILE A 54 -10.90 11.14 9.91
CA ILE A 54 -11.49 9.82 9.66
C ILE A 54 -12.71 9.58 10.55
N PHE A 55 -12.56 9.79 11.86
CA PHE A 55 -13.63 9.56 12.83
C PHE A 55 -14.55 10.77 13.01
N LYS A 56 -14.27 11.90 12.36
CA LYS A 56 -15.00 13.17 12.50
C LYS A 56 -15.14 13.62 13.97
N ILE A 57 -14.07 13.49 14.74
CA ILE A 57 -14.00 13.84 16.17
C ILE A 57 -13.06 15.01 16.43
N THR A 58 -13.17 15.65 17.60
CA THR A 58 -12.22 16.66 18.04
C THR A 58 -10.93 16.04 18.57
N LYS A 59 -9.85 16.82 18.63
CA LYS A 59 -8.58 16.37 19.22
C LYS A 59 -8.74 15.93 20.68
N GLN A 60 -9.58 16.61 21.45
CA GLN A 60 -9.85 16.27 22.86
C GLN A 60 -10.50 14.90 22.97
N THR A 61 -11.50 14.62 22.12
CA THR A 61 -12.14 13.30 22.04
C THR A 61 -11.15 12.22 21.63
N ALA A 62 -10.28 12.49 20.64
CA ALA A 62 -9.23 11.56 20.26
C ALA A 62 -8.29 11.23 21.43
N TYR A 63 -7.86 12.22 22.22
CA TYR A 63 -7.06 11.98 23.43
C TYR A 63 -7.81 11.19 24.50
N LYS A 64 -9.12 11.43 24.67
CA LYS A 64 -9.96 10.64 25.57
C LYS A 64 -10.05 9.19 25.10
N TRP A 65 -10.25 8.95 23.82
CA TRP A 65 -10.31 7.60 23.23
C TRP A 65 -9.00 6.84 23.37
N ILE A 66 -7.86 7.51 23.29
CA ILE A 66 -6.55 6.91 23.59
C ILE A 66 -6.46 6.50 25.08
N LYS A 67 -7.00 7.31 26.00
CA LYS A 67 -7.02 6.98 27.44
C LYS A 67 -8.01 5.86 27.80
N CYS A 68 -9.07 5.71 27.02
CA CYS A 68 -10.09 4.68 27.19
C CYS A 68 -9.78 3.41 26.39
N ASP A 69 -8.58 3.28 25.82
CA ASP A 69 -8.15 2.15 24.96
C ASP A 69 -9.09 1.86 23.75
N VAL A 70 -9.86 2.85 23.32
CA VAL A 70 -10.70 2.79 22.10
C VAL A 70 -9.82 2.97 20.85
N LEU A 71 -8.82 3.85 20.93
CA LEU A 71 -7.80 4.02 19.90
C LEU A 71 -6.51 3.33 20.33
N PRO A 72 -5.71 2.81 19.38
CA PRO A 72 -4.47 2.13 19.70
C PRO A 72 -3.47 3.13 20.28
N LYS A 73 -2.52 2.61 21.08
CA LYS A 73 -1.48 3.43 21.70
C LYS A 73 -0.68 4.18 20.63
N PRO A 74 -0.58 5.52 20.71
CA PRO A 74 0.14 6.30 19.73
C PRO A 74 1.65 6.13 19.82
N MET A 75 2.32 6.24 18.68
CA MET A 75 3.76 6.38 18.57
C MET A 75 4.14 7.87 18.59
N LYS A 76 4.99 8.27 19.53
CA LYS A 76 5.52 9.65 19.61
C LYS A 76 6.85 9.72 18.87
N VAL A 77 6.93 10.53 17.82
CA VAL A 77 8.15 10.76 17.04
C VAL A 77 8.33 12.26 16.84
N GLY A 78 9.45 12.82 17.33
CA GLY A 78 9.78 14.24 17.15
C GLY A 78 8.70 15.21 17.66
N GLY A 79 8.05 14.92 18.80
CA GLY A 79 6.97 15.74 19.35
C GLY A 79 5.62 15.61 18.65
N ARG A 80 5.51 14.79 17.59
CA ARG A 80 4.27 14.47 16.89
C ARG A 80 3.75 13.10 17.27
N VAL A 81 2.43 12.94 17.16
CA VAL A 81 1.69 11.74 17.55
C VAL A 81 1.23 11.02 16.28
N TYR A 82 1.63 9.76 16.15
CA TYR A 82 1.36 8.90 15.00
C TYR A 82 0.65 7.61 15.41
N PHE A 83 -0.10 7.04 14.46
CA PHE A 83 -0.85 5.80 14.61
C PHE A 83 -0.58 4.90 13.41
N LYS A 84 -0.48 3.59 13.61
CA LYS A 84 -0.35 2.66 12.49
C LYS A 84 -1.69 2.56 11.77
N LYS A 85 -1.72 2.84 10.46
CA LYS A 85 -2.94 2.78 9.67
C LYS A 85 -3.63 1.40 9.77
N SER A 86 -2.84 0.32 9.73
CA SER A 86 -3.36 -1.06 9.84
C SER A 86 -4.23 -1.26 11.09
N GLN A 87 -3.82 -0.73 12.24
CA GLN A 87 -4.58 -0.89 13.49
C GLN A 87 -5.87 -0.08 13.50
N ILE A 88 -5.87 1.07 12.82
CA ILE A 88 -7.05 1.91 12.68
C ILE A 88 -8.05 1.28 11.72
N ASP A 89 -7.57 0.73 10.60
CA ASP A 89 -8.40 -0.01 9.64
C ASP A 89 -9.04 -1.24 10.31
N GLU A 90 -8.30 -1.97 11.16
CA GLU A 90 -8.85 -3.08 11.95
C GLU A 90 -10.02 -2.66 12.83
N ILE A 91 -9.89 -1.54 13.56
CA ILE A 91 -10.95 -1.01 14.43
C ILE A 91 -12.19 -0.61 13.62
N ILE A 92 -11.98 0.03 12.46
CA ILE A 92 -13.09 0.41 11.57
C ILE A 92 -13.82 -0.83 11.07
N ASN A 93 -13.08 -1.84 10.59
CA ASN A 93 -13.65 -3.07 10.06
C ASN A 93 -14.39 -3.90 11.11
N GLN A 94 -13.90 -3.96 12.36
CA GLN A 94 -14.58 -4.66 13.45
C GLN A 94 -15.95 -4.01 13.76
N ASN A 95 -15.99 -2.67 13.85
CA ASN A 95 -17.25 -1.97 14.11
C ASN A 95 -18.24 -2.08 12.94
N SER A 96 -17.76 -2.17 11.68
CA SER A 96 -18.65 -2.38 10.54
C SER A 96 -19.35 -3.76 10.56
N LEU A 97 -18.74 -4.79 11.16
CA LEU A 97 -19.29 -6.14 11.21
C LEU A 97 -20.27 -6.38 12.38
N GLU A 98 -20.19 -5.57 13.45
CA GLU A 98 -21.10 -5.69 14.60
C GLU A 98 -22.46 -5.02 14.38
N ASN A 99 -22.62 -4.18 13.36
CA ASN A 99 -23.89 -3.49 13.06
C ASN A 99 -24.83 -4.28 12.12
N GLU A 100 -24.45 -5.49 11.71
CA GLU A 100 -25.26 -6.37 10.84
C GLU A 100 -25.71 -7.69 11.52
N LYS A 101 -25.63 -7.78 12.86
CA LYS A 101 -26.21 -8.88 13.64
C LYS A 101 -27.32 -8.37 14.54
#